data_AF-K1T938-F1
#
_entry.id   AF-K1T938-F1
#
_cell.length_a   1.000
_cell.length_b   1.000
_cell.length_c   1.000
_cell.angle_alpha   90.00
_cell.angle_beta   90.00
_cell.angle_gamma   90.00
#
_symmetry.space_group_name_H-M   'P 1'
#
loop_
_entity.id
_entity.type
_entity.pdbx_description
1 polymer ?
#
loop_
_entity_poly.entity_id
_entity_poly.type
_entity_poly.pdbx_seq_one_letter_code
_entity_poly.pdbx_strand_id
1 'polypeptide(L)'
;MRETKEFNQIEYINNYIKKKYDRINLVVPAGSKQVIKSRAAQKGKSVNQYINELIDNDLKNSKEKKGDKKMKKFEIVKTTAEISWKERDEIKEGCTMYDVDPEKIASFGTKEEAEKELKKYKTDVCASGSLFTVEEFSIQENEYDEDGEWIGG
;
A
#
# COMPACT_ATOMS: atom_id res chain seq x y z
N MET A 1 -2.22 13.74 -71.14
CA MET A 1 -3.25 14.05 -70.13
C MET A 1 -2.72 13.61 -68.78
N ARG A 2 -2.58 14.51 -67.80
CA ARG A 2 -2.21 14.12 -66.42
C ARG A 2 -3.50 13.79 -65.70
N GLU A 3 -3.73 12.53 -65.38
CA GLU A 3 -4.86 12.09 -64.55
C GLU A 3 -4.69 12.68 -63.15
N THR A 4 -5.54 13.63 -62.78
CA THR A 4 -5.69 14.06 -61.40
C THR A 4 -6.45 12.96 -60.66
N LYS A 5 -5.71 12.04 -60.02
CA LYS A 5 -6.31 11.11 -59.05
C LYS A 5 -6.96 11.94 -57.95
N GLU A 6 -8.28 11.95 -57.93
CA GLU A 6 -9.09 12.62 -56.91
C GLU A 6 -8.72 12.03 -55.54
N PHE A 7 -8.30 12.88 -54.60
CA PHE A 7 -7.90 12.44 -53.27
C PHE A 7 -9.12 11.85 -52.54
N ASN A 8 -9.11 10.53 -52.34
CA ASN A 8 -10.18 9.84 -51.63
C ASN A 8 -10.05 10.05 -50.11
N GLN A 9 -10.68 11.12 -49.63
CA GLN A 9 -10.69 11.51 -48.22
C GLN A 9 -11.25 10.40 -47.30
N ILE A 10 -12.23 9.63 -47.78
CA ILE A 10 -12.88 8.55 -47.01
C ILE A 10 -11.88 7.41 -46.77
N GLU A 11 -11.17 7.01 -47.83
CA GLU A 11 -10.15 5.96 -47.75
C GLU A 11 -9.00 6.40 -46.83
N TYR A 12 -8.57 7.66 -46.91
CA TYR A 12 -7.56 8.22 -46.02
C TYR A 12 -7.99 8.18 -44.55
N ILE A 13 -9.21 8.63 -44.24
CA ILE A 13 -9.75 8.63 -42.87
C ILE A 13 -9.87 7.20 -42.32
N ASN A 14 -10.37 6.27 -43.13
CA ASN A 14 -10.51 4.86 -42.72
C ASN A 14 -9.16 4.21 -42.45
N ASN A 15 -8.17 4.45 -43.32
CA ASN A 15 -6.80 3.97 -43.13
C ASN A 15 -6.14 4.61 -41.90
N TYR A 16 -6.39 5.89 -41.64
CA TYR A 16 -5.89 6.56 -40.45
C TYR A 16 -6.48 5.97 -39.17
N ILE A 17 -7.80 5.78 -39.11
CA ILE A 17 -8.47 5.21 -37.94
C ILE A 17 -7.98 3.78 -37.66
N LYS A 18 -7.89 2.94 -38.69
CA LYS A 18 -7.43 1.54 -38.55
C LYS A 18 -5.99 1.44 -38.04
N LYS A 19 -5.12 2.39 -38.39
CA LYS A 19 -3.71 2.40 -37.93
C LYS A 19 -3.53 2.95 -36.52
N LYS A 20 -4.42 3.83 -36.06
CA LYS A 20 -4.23 4.59 -34.82
C LYS A 20 -5.12 4.13 -33.67
N TYR A 21 -6.24 3.48 -33.95
CA TYR A 21 -7.23 3.11 -32.95
C TYR A 21 -7.74 1.70 -33.17
N ASP A 22 -7.80 0.94 -32.08
CA ASP A 22 -8.56 -0.31 -32.04
C ASP A 22 -10.04 0.00 -31.86
N ARG A 23 -10.88 -0.52 -32.76
CA ARG A 23 -12.35 -0.39 -32.66
C ARG A 23 -12.92 -1.56 -31.88
N ILE A 24 -13.65 -1.26 -30.80
CA ILE A 24 -14.33 -2.25 -29.97
C ILE A 24 -15.85 -2.08 -30.13
N ASN A 25 -16.53 -3.17 -30.50
CA ASN A 25 -17.99 -3.22 -30.50
C ASN A 25 -18.50 -3.66 -29.12
N LEU A 26 -19.35 -2.85 -28.50
CA LEU A 26 -19.89 -3.10 -27.16
C LEU A 26 -21.39 -3.41 -27.23
N VAL A 27 -21.79 -4.57 -26.71
CA VAL A 27 -23.20 -4.94 -26.51
C VAL A 27 -23.57 -4.71 -25.06
N VAL A 28 -24.66 -3.98 -24.82
CA VAL A 28 -25.21 -3.73 -23.48
C VAL A 28 -26.70 -4.05 -23.46
N PRO A 29 -27.28 -4.38 -22.28
CA PRO A 29 -28.73 -4.58 -22.16
C PRO A 29 -29.54 -3.38 -22.63
N ALA A 30 -30.79 -3.65 -23.04
CA ALA A 30 -31.72 -2.61 -23.43
C ALA A 30 -31.93 -1.61 -22.27
N GLY A 31 -31.87 -0.31 -22.56
CA GLY A 31 -31.97 0.76 -21.56
C GLY A 31 -30.64 1.22 -20.96
N SER A 32 -29.63 0.34 -20.88
CA SER A 32 -28.33 0.69 -20.27
C SER A 32 -27.60 1.81 -21.01
N LYS A 33 -27.76 1.92 -22.33
CA LYS A 33 -27.17 3.01 -23.13
C LYS A 33 -27.60 4.40 -22.67
N GLN A 34 -28.87 4.56 -22.27
CA GLN A 34 -29.36 5.85 -21.76
C GLN A 34 -28.76 6.16 -20.40
N VAL A 35 -28.70 5.17 -19.51
CA VAL A 35 -28.09 5.29 -18.18
C VAL A 35 -26.62 5.71 -18.29
N ILE A 36 -25.86 5.06 -19.16
CA ILE A 36 -24.45 5.38 -19.41
C ILE A 36 -24.30 6.82 -19.94
N LYS A 37 -25.15 7.24 -20.89
CA LYS A 37 -25.16 8.62 -21.41
C LYS A 37 -25.43 9.64 -20.30
N SER A 38 -26.44 9.42 -19.48
CA SER A 38 -26.78 10.32 -18.37
C SER A 38 -25.65 10.41 -17.35
N ARG A 39 -25.02 9.28 -17.01
CA ARG A 39 -23.88 9.23 -16.08
C ARG A 39 -22.66 9.97 -16.66
N ALA A 40 -22.38 9.80 -17.95
CA ALA A 40 -21.30 10.49 -18.64
C ALA A 40 -21.55 12.01 -18.69
N ALA A 41 -22.78 12.43 -19.01
CA ALA A 41 -23.17 13.84 -19.04
C ALA A 41 -23.09 14.51 -17.66
N GLN A 42 -23.54 13.82 -16.59
CA GLN A 42 -23.38 14.30 -15.21
C GLN A 42 -21.91 14.54 -14.85
N LYS A 43 -21.00 13.73 -15.40
CA LYS A 43 -19.54 13.89 -15.21
C LYS A 43 -18.90 14.88 -16.20
N GLY A 44 -19.67 15.50 -17.09
CA GLY A 44 -19.17 16.40 -18.13
C GLY A 44 -18.33 15.72 -19.21
N LYS A 45 -18.52 14.41 -19.44
CA LYS A 45 -17.69 13.60 -20.34
C LYS A 45 -18.49 13.01 -21.49
N SER A 46 -17.82 12.74 -22.61
CA SER A 46 -18.41 11.94 -23.67
C SER A 46 -18.56 10.48 -23.22
N VAL A 47 -19.50 9.74 -23.83
CA VAL A 47 -19.67 8.30 -23.52
C VAL A 47 -18.38 7.52 -23.77
N ASN A 48 -17.67 7.82 -24.86
CA ASN A 48 -16.42 7.15 -25.21
C ASN A 48 -15.34 7.42 -24.16
N GLN A 49 -15.18 8.68 -23.76
CA GLN A 49 -14.23 9.06 -22.70
C GLN A 49 -14.60 8.40 -21.37
N TYR A 50 -15.88 8.38 -21.01
CA TYR A 50 -16.34 7.76 -19.78
C TYR A 50 -16.05 6.25 -19.75
N ILE A 51 -16.26 5.54 -20.86
CA ILE A 51 -15.94 4.11 -20.98
C ILE A 51 -14.43 3.88 -20.88
N ASN A 52 -13.63 4.65 -21.61
CA ASN A 52 -12.17 4.52 -21.57
C ASN A 52 -11.60 4.77 -20.17
N GLU A 53 -12.07 5.81 -19.47
CA GLU A 53 -11.64 6.06 -18.09
C GLU A 53 -12.03 4.95 -17.13
N LEU A 54 -13.19 4.32 -17.30
CA LEU A 54 -13.58 3.17 -16.48
C LEU A 54 -12.63 1.98 -16.72
N ILE A 55 -12.28 1.71 -17.99
CA ILE A 55 -11.33 0.66 -18.35
C ILE A 55 -9.94 0.99 -17.78
N ASP A 56 -9.47 2.22 -17.93
CA ASP A 56 -8.15 2.65 -17.42
C ASP A 56 -8.07 2.53 -15.89
N ASN A 57 -9.13 2.92 -15.18
CA ASN A 57 -9.19 2.78 -13.72
C ASN A 57 -9.18 1.31 -13.31
N ASP A 58 -9.89 0.44 -14.01
CA ASP A 58 -9.90 -1.00 -13.74
C ASP A 58 -8.52 -1.66 -14.02
N LEU A 59 -7.88 -1.26 -15.12
CA LEU A 59 -6.52 -1.69 -15.47
C LEU A 59 -5.46 -1.15 -14.49
N LYS A 60 -5.66 0.04 -13.93
CA LYS A 60 -4.79 0.58 -12.87
C LYS A 60 -5.01 -0.14 -11.55
N ASN A 61 -6.25 -0.32 -11.13
CA ASN A 61 -6.59 -1.04 -9.90
C ASN A 61 -6.10 -2.50 -9.93
N SER A 62 -6.10 -3.15 -11.10
CA SER A 62 -5.55 -4.51 -11.25
C SER A 62 -4.01 -4.54 -11.23
N LYS A 63 -3.34 -3.47 -11.64
CA LYS A 63 -1.88 -3.31 -11.47
C LYS A 63 -1.50 -2.93 -10.04
N GLU A 64 -2.28 -2.07 -9.38
CA GLU A 64 -2.11 -1.70 -7.97
C GLU A 64 -2.39 -2.87 -7.02
N LYS A 65 -3.29 -3.81 -7.40
CA LYS A 65 -3.46 -5.10 -6.69
C LYS A 65 -2.35 -6.12 -6.95
N LYS A 66 -1.39 -5.80 -7.83
CA LYS A 66 -0.21 -6.61 -8.16
C LYS A 66 1.10 -5.85 -7.89
N GLY A 67 1.04 -4.79 -7.09
CA GLY A 67 2.20 -4.20 -6.42
C GLY A 67 2.10 -4.59 -4.96
N ASP A 68 2.93 -5.54 -4.56
CA ASP A 68 3.34 -5.87 -3.20
C ASP A 68 2.21 -5.90 -2.18
N LYS A 69 1.67 -7.10 -1.93
CA LYS A 69 0.84 -7.36 -0.75
C LYS A 69 1.72 -7.26 0.50
N LYS A 70 2.14 -6.05 0.86
CA LYS A 70 2.95 -5.75 2.04
C LYS A 70 2.23 -6.30 3.26
N MET A 71 2.81 -7.33 3.86
CA MET A 71 2.30 -7.90 5.09
C MET A 71 2.80 -7.02 6.23
N LYS A 72 1.95 -6.09 6.65
CA LYS A 72 2.19 -5.36 7.90
C LYS A 72 2.11 -6.36 9.06
N LYS A 73 3.18 -6.44 9.83
CA LYS A 73 3.24 -7.21 11.08
C LYS A 73 3.56 -6.28 12.22
N PHE A 74 2.88 -6.50 13.34
CA PHE A 74 3.09 -5.80 14.59
C PHE A 74 3.84 -6.75 15.51
N GLU A 75 5.11 -6.45 15.76
CA GLU A 75 5.98 -7.32 16.54
C GLU A 75 6.19 -6.72 17.93
N ILE A 76 5.95 -7.53 18.97
CA ILE A 76 6.29 -7.17 20.34
C ILE A 76 7.76 -7.49 20.52
N VAL A 77 8.54 -6.46 20.80
CA VAL A 77 9.97 -6.57 21.07
C VAL A 77 10.24 -6.21 22.53
N LYS A 78 11.18 -6.94 23.13
CA LYS A 78 11.77 -6.64 24.42
C LYS A 78 13.12 -5.99 24.17
N THR A 79 13.28 -4.78 24.69
CA THR A 79 14.54 -4.06 24.68
C THR A 79 15.09 -4.00 26.09
N THR A 80 16.40 -4.18 26.20
CA THR A 80 17.12 -4.17 27.47
C THR A 80 18.20 -3.11 27.46
N ALA A 81 18.32 -2.38 28.57
CA ALA A 81 19.43 -1.46 28.78
C ALA A 81 20.04 -1.70 30.14
N GLU A 82 21.37 -1.72 30.15
CA GLU A 82 22.17 -1.70 31.37
C GLU A 82 22.62 -0.26 31.63
N ILE A 83 22.08 0.35 32.68
CA ILE A 83 22.35 1.72 33.06
C ILE A 83 23.16 1.72 34.36
N SER A 84 24.25 2.47 34.39
CA SER A 84 25.06 2.62 35.60
C SER A 84 24.28 3.33 36.70
N TRP A 85 24.55 3.01 37.96
CA TRP A 85 24.02 3.76 39.10
C TRP A 85 24.29 5.27 38.99
N LYS A 86 25.41 5.66 38.38
CA LYS A 86 25.75 7.09 38.17
C LYS A 86 24.78 7.78 37.20
N GLU A 87 24.23 7.03 36.26
CA GLU A 87 23.33 7.46 35.19
C GLU A 87 21.87 7.11 35.50
N ARG A 88 21.54 6.78 36.77
CA ARG A 88 20.17 6.46 37.22
C ARG A 88 19.12 7.52 36.85
N ASP A 89 19.54 8.76 36.63
CA ASP A 89 18.69 9.88 36.22
C ASP A 89 18.29 9.81 34.71
N GLU A 90 18.93 8.92 33.96
CA GLU A 90 18.63 8.57 32.55
C GLU A 90 17.63 7.42 32.41
N ILE A 91 17.29 6.73 33.52
CA ILE A 91 16.23 5.72 33.55
C ILE A 91 14.88 6.41 33.39
N LYS A 92 14.41 6.49 32.14
CA LYS A 92 13.15 7.09 31.71
C LYS A 92 12.48 6.20 30.68
N GLU A 93 11.20 6.43 30.41
CA GLU A 93 10.49 5.78 29.31
C GLU A 93 11.29 5.93 28.01
N GLY A 94 11.54 4.83 27.31
CA GLY A 94 12.35 4.80 26.08
C GLY A 94 13.87 4.81 26.28
N CYS A 95 14.39 4.67 27.51
CA CYS A 95 15.85 4.55 27.73
C CYS A 95 16.47 3.30 27.09
N THR A 96 15.66 2.29 26.79
CA THR A 96 16.06 1.05 26.10
C THR A 96 15.94 1.14 24.57
N MET A 97 15.57 2.30 24.01
CA MET A 97 15.32 2.46 22.57
C MET A 97 16.56 2.22 21.70
N TYR A 98 17.77 2.36 22.26
CA TYR A 98 19.03 2.16 21.55
C TYR A 98 19.56 0.71 21.64
N ASP A 99 18.76 -0.22 22.13
CA ASP A 99 19.11 -1.63 22.09
C ASP A 99 19.33 -2.05 20.63
N VAL A 100 20.54 -2.54 20.34
CA VAL A 100 21.00 -2.88 19.00
C VAL A 100 20.43 -4.24 18.57
N ASP A 101 19.97 -5.07 19.52
CA ASP A 101 19.42 -6.40 19.27
C ASP A 101 18.14 -6.66 20.08
N PRO A 102 17.02 -5.98 19.73
CA PRO A 102 15.75 -6.17 20.41
C PRO A 102 15.25 -7.61 20.27
N GLU A 103 14.92 -8.25 21.40
CA GLU A 103 14.42 -9.62 21.41
C GLU A 103 12.96 -9.65 20.96
N LYS A 104 12.68 -10.28 19.81
CA LYS A 104 11.30 -10.46 19.35
C LYS A 104 10.58 -11.54 20.15
N ILE A 105 9.48 -11.15 20.78
CA ILE A 105 8.65 -12.05 21.59
C ILE A 105 7.48 -12.63 20.80
N ALA A 106 6.80 -11.79 20.01
CA ALA A 106 5.61 -12.20 19.28
C ALA A 106 5.40 -11.34 18.02
N SER A 107 4.67 -11.88 17.04
CA SER A 107 4.36 -11.23 15.78
C SER A 107 2.86 -11.38 15.49
N PHE A 108 2.19 -10.27 15.20
CA PHE A 108 0.74 -10.21 14.99
C PHE A 108 0.41 -9.58 13.64
N GLY A 109 -0.69 -10.01 13.03
CA GLY A 109 -1.19 -9.40 11.78
C GLY A 109 -1.97 -8.11 12.00
N THR A 110 -2.37 -7.81 13.24
CA THR A 110 -3.18 -6.63 13.57
C THR A 110 -2.66 -5.92 14.82
N LYS A 111 -2.79 -4.59 14.83
CA LYS A 111 -2.38 -3.75 15.96
C LYS A 111 -3.17 -4.06 17.23
N GLU A 112 -4.47 -4.35 17.09
CA GLU A 112 -5.34 -4.63 18.23
C GLU A 112 -4.92 -5.90 19.00
N GLU A 113 -4.53 -6.95 18.27
CA GLU A 113 -4.02 -8.18 18.88
C GLU A 113 -2.68 -7.92 19.60
N ALA A 114 -1.78 -7.17 18.96
CA ALA A 114 -0.51 -6.79 19.56
C ALA A 114 -0.69 -5.95 20.84
N GLU A 115 -1.57 -4.95 20.84
CA GLU A 115 -1.86 -4.13 22.02
C GLU A 115 -2.48 -4.95 23.17
N LYS A 116 -3.34 -5.91 22.84
CA LYS A 116 -3.95 -6.80 23.83
C LYS A 116 -2.92 -7.71 24.49
N GLU A 117 -1.97 -8.23 23.71
CA GLU A 117 -0.89 -9.05 24.23
C GLU A 117 0.15 -8.21 24.99
N LEU A 118 0.47 -7.01 24.50
CA LEU A 118 1.41 -6.09 25.15
C LEU A 118 0.98 -5.76 26.59
N LYS A 119 -0.33 -5.61 26.85
CA LYS A 119 -0.86 -5.40 28.21
C LYS A 119 -0.55 -6.51 29.21
N LYS A 120 -0.17 -7.70 28.74
CA LYS A 120 0.26 -8.81 29.61
C LYS A 120 1.70 -8.63 30.09
N TYR A 121 2.53 -7.93 29.32
CA TYR A 121 3.90 -7.62 29.66
C TYR A 121 3.94 -6.31 30.45
N LYS A 122 4.80 -6.25 31.47
CA LYS A 122 5.06 -5.04 32.25
C LYS A 122 6.55 -4.74 32.15
N THR A 123 6.87 -3.46 32.03
CA THR A 123 8.25 -2.98 32.11
C THR A 123 8.77 -3.24 33.52
N ASP A 124 9.96 -3.82 33.60
CA ASP A 124 10.61 -4.15 34.87
C ASP A 124 11.98 -3.47 34.96
N VAL A 125 12.31 -2.96 36.14
CA VAL A 125 13.62 -2.35 36.44
C VAL A 125 14.23 -3.09 37.60
N CYS A 126 15.33 -3.81 37.34
CA CYS A 126 16.05 -4.58 38.33
C CYS A 126 17.37 -3.90 38.69
N ALA A 127 17.62 -3.70 39.99
CA ALA A 127 18.90 -3.21 40.47
C ALA A 127 19.82 -4.39 40.84
N SER A 128 20.96 -4.50 40.18
CA SER A 128 22.00 -5.49 40.49
C SER A 128 23.30 -4.78 40.86
N GLY A 129 23.48 -4.53 42.16
CA GLY A 129 24.67 -3.85 42.67
C GLY A 129 24.74 -2.39 42.23
N SER A 130 25.73 -2.05 41.39
CA SER A 130 25.93 -0.70 40.85
C SER A 130 25.34 -0.50 39.45
N LEU A 131 24.55 -1.45 38.95
CA LEU A 131 23.91 -1.42 37.63
C LEU A 131 22.39 -1.56 37.79
N PHE A 132 21.66 -0.92 36.89
CA PHE A 132 20.23 -1.09 36.69
C PHE A 132 20.02 -1.76 35.34
N THR A 133 19.25 -2.84 35.33
CA THR A 133 18.76 -3.46 34.10
C THR A 133 17.32 -3.03 33.92
N VAL A 134 17.04 -2.34 32.83
CA VAL A 134 15.70 -1.91 32.44
C VAL A 134 15.25 -2.80 31.29
N GLU A 135 14.08 -3.43 31.43
CA GLU A 135 13.44 -4.22 30.38
C GLU A 135 12.14 -3.52 29.96
N GLU A 136 12.07 -3.06 28.71
CA GLU A 136 10.89 -2.40 28.16
C GLU A 136 10.31 -3.23 27.00
N PHE A 137 8.98 -3.22 26.88
CA PHE A 137 8.27 -3.92 25.82
C PHE A 137 7.58 -2.88 24.93
N SER A 138 7.84 -2.93 23.64
CA SER A 138 7.24 -2.02 22.66
C SER A 138 6.71 -2.77 21.44
N ILE A 139 5.77 -2.16 20.73
CA ILE A 139 5.27 -2.67 19.46
C ILE A 139 6.01 -1.95 18.34
N GLN A 140 6.68 -2.74 17.50
CA GLN A 140 7.27 -2.26 16.26
C GLN A 140 6.37 -2.64 15.09
N GLU A 141 6.12 -1.68 14.20
CA GLU A 141 5.41 -1.91 12.94
C GLU A 141 6.45 -2.24 11.87
N ASN A 142 6.50 -3.51 11.46
CA ASN A 142 7.41 -3.99 10.44
C ASN A 142 6.61 -4.38 9.19
N GLU A 143 7.09 -3.94 8.03
CA GLU A 143 6.58 -4.33 6.72
C GLU A 143 7.43 -5.50 6.19
N TYR A 144 6.75 -6.52 5.69
CA TYR A 144 7.36 -7.68 5.02
C TYR A 144 6.80 -7.83 3.61
N ASP A 145 7.61 -8.35 2.69
CA ASP A 145 7.15 -8.74 1.36
C ASP A 145 6.44 -10.12 1.36
N GLU A 146 6.05 -10.59 0.17
CA GLU A 146 5.34 -11.85 -0.03
C GLU A 146 6.21 -13.10 0.23
N ASP A 147 7.53 -12.96 0.16
CA ASP A 147 8.52 -14.00 0.46
C ASP A 147 8.89 -14.03 1.96
N GLY A 148 8.38 -13.05 2.73
CA GLY A 148 8.61 -12.93 4.16
C GLY A 148 9.92 -12.22 4.50
N GLU A 149 10.56 -11.57 3.52
CA GLU A 149 11.72 -10.72 3.76
C GLU A 149 11.28 -9.37 4.34
N TRP A 150 12.08 -8.85 5.27
CA TRP A 150 11.83 -7.55 5.89
C TRP A 150 12.13 -6.44 4.89
N ILE A 151 11.16 -5.56 4.65
CA ILE A 151 11.28 -4.45 3.69
C ILE A 151 11.40 -3.09 4.36
N GLY A 152 11.06 -2.99 5.65
CA GLY A 152 11.22 -1.75 6.41
C GLY A 152 10.38 -1.72 7.70
N GLY A 153 10.79 -0.89 8.65
CA GLY A 153 10.16 -0.66 9.95
C GLY A 153 10.83 0.53 10.63
#